data_AF-A0A968DIZ2-F1
#
_entry.id   AF-A0A968DIZ2-F1
#
_cell.length_a   1.000
_cell.length_b   1.000
_cell.length_c   1.000
_cell.angle_alpha   90.00
_cell.angle_beta   90.00
_cell.angle_gamma   90.00
#
_symmetry.space_group_name_H-M   'P 1'
#
loop_
_entity.id
_entity.type
_entity.pdbx_description
1 polymer ?
#
loop_
_entity_poly.entity_id
_entity_poly.type
_entity_poly.pdbx_seq_one_letter_code
_entity_poly.pdbx_strand_id
1 'polypeptide(L)' 'MKAKIILNPYANRWGAKKRIETVEQACRTAGLDFDLELIPKPKQGTA' A
#
# COMPACT_ATOMS: atom_id res chain seq x y z
N MET A 1 12.59 11.68 4.80
CA MET A 1 11.88 11.81 3.50
C MET A 1 10.74 10.83 3.57
N LYS A 2 9.50 11.28 3.39
CA LYS A 2 8.32 10.44 3.61
C LYS A 2 7.96 9.70 2.33
N ALA A 3 7.89 8.38 2.39
CA ALA A 3 7.52 7.56 1.24
C ALA A 3 5.99 7.51 1.07
N LYS A 4 5.48 7.80 -0.12
CA LYS A 4 4.08 7.54 -0.42
C LYS A 4 3.92 6.13 -0.98
N ILE A 5 3.16 5.29 -0.31
CA ILE A 5 2.88 3.91 -0.70
C ILE A 5 1.44 3.84 -1.21
N ILE A 6 1.28 3.57 -2.51
CA ILE A 6 -0.05 3.39 -3.12
C ILE A 6 -0.31 1.90 -3.26
N LEU A 7 -1.27 1.37 -2.48
CA LEU A 7 -1.63 -0.04 -2.54
C LEU A 7 -2.80 -0.25 -3.51
N ASN A 8 -2.55 -1.00 -4.58
CA ASN A 8 -3.61 -1.44 -5.50
C ASN A 8 -4.34 -2.65 -4.90
N PRO A 9 -5.62 -2.54 -4.47
CA PRO A 9 -6.34 -3.64 -3.85
C PRO A 9 -6.53 -4.84 -4.78
N TYR A 10 -6.53 -4.63 -6.10
CA TYR A 10 -6.74 -5.67 -7.11
C TYR A 10 -5.46 -6.50 -7.38
N ALA A 11 -4.29 -6.01 -6.96
CA ALA A 11 -3.03 -6.71 -7.18
C ALA A 11 -3.05 -8.10 -6.55
N ASN A 12 -2.44 -9.07 -7.24
CA ASN A 12 -2.46 -10.48 -6.85
C ASN A 12 -3.89 -11.03 -6.64
N ARG A 13 -4.82 -10.74 -7.57
CA ARG A 13 -6.23 -11.16 -7.51
C ARG A 13 -6.88 -10.86 -6.15
N TRP A 14 -6.79 -9.61 -5.70
CA TRP A 14 -7.26 -9.15 -4.38
C TRP A 14 -6.41 -9.55 -3.16
N GLY A 15 -5.29 -10.25 -3.38
CA GLY A 15 -4.37 -10.65 -2.31
C GLY A 15 -3.70 -9.46 -1.61
N ALA A 16 -3.47 -8.35 -2.33
CA ALA A 16 -2.91 -7.14 -1.76
C ALA A 16 -3.84 -6.50 -0.70
N LYS A 17 -5.15 -6.45 -0.97
CA LYS A 17 -6.14 -5.94 0.01
C LYS A 17 -6.10 -6.72 1.33
N LYS A 18 -5.90 -8.04 1.28
CA LYS A 18 -5.85 -8.92 2.46
C LYS A 18 -4.55 -8.78 3.28
N ARG A 19 -3.51 -8.17 2.71
CA ARG A 19 -2.17 -8.09 3.31
C ARG A 19 -1.79 -6.66 3.70
N ILE A 20 -2.74 -5.73 3.69
CA ILE A 20 -2.48 -4.31 4.00
C ILE A 20 -1.84 -4.14 5.38
N GLU A 21 -2.34 -4.84 6.39
CA GLU A 21 -1.80 -4.79 7.77
C GLU A 21 -0.37 -5.34 7.82
N THR A 22 -0.09 -6.42 7.09
CA THR A 22 1.26 -7.00 6.99
C THR A 22 2.24 -6.04 6.33
N VAL A 23 1.83 -5.34 5.26
CA VAL A 23 2.65 -4.33 4.59
C VAL A 23 2.92 -3.15 5.53
N GLU A 24 1.89 -2.67 6.22
CA GLU A 24 2.03 -1.56 7.16
C GLU A 24 2.97 -1.90 8.32
N GLN A 25 2.83 -3.09 8.91
CA GLN A 25 3.75 -3.56 9.95
C GLN A 25 5.18 -3.69 9.44
N ALA A 26 5.39 -4.26 8.24
CA ALA A 26 6.72 -4.37 7.66
C ALA A 26 7.37 -2.99 7.46
N CYS A 27 6.62 -1.99 6.99
CA CYS A 27 7.12 -0.64 6.82
C CYS A 27 7.44 0.04 8.17
N ARG A 28 6.59 -0.14 9.19
CA ARG A 28 6.84 0.37 10.55
C ARG A 28 8.07 -0.30 11.18
N THR A 29 8.21 -1.62 11.07
CA THR A 29 9.38 -2.36 11.57
C THR A 29 10.66 -1.95 10.86
N ALA A 30 10.59 -1.63 9.58
CA ALA A 30 11.72 -1.08 8.82
C ALA A 30 12.08 0.37 9.20
N GLY A 31 11.34 1.01 10.11
CA GLY A 31 11.55 2.40 10.52
C GLY A 31 11.25 3.41 9.40
N LEU A 32 10.43 3.03 8.41
CA LEU A 32 10.04 3.93 7.33
C LEU A 32 9.05 4.96 7.86
N ASP A 33 9.28 6.22 7.46
CA ASP A 33 8.26 7.26 7.52
C ASP A 33 7.47 7.23 6.19
N PHE A 34 6.19 6.88 6.25
CA PHE A 34 5.38 6.64 5.07
C PHE A 34 3.91 7.05 5.23
N ASP A 35 3.26 7.31 4.10
CA ASP A 35 1.80 7.38 3.97
C ASP A 35 1.31 6.24 3.08
N LEU A 36 0.48 5.36 3.63
CA LEU A 36 -0.11 4.25 2.87
C LEU A 36 -1.55 4.60 2.46
N GLU A 37 -1.80 4.62 1.15
CA GLU A 37 -3.09 4.93 0.56
C GLU A 37 -3.61 3.72 -0.23
N LEU A 38 -4.81 3.25 0.12
CA LEU A 38 -5.51 2.21 -0.62
C LEU A 38 -6.38 2.85 -1.71
N ILE A 39 -6.09 2.58 -2.98
CA ILE A 39 -6.90 3.13 -4.08
C ILE A 39 -8.15 2.29 -4.34
N PRO A 40 -9.37 2.85 -4.31
CA PRO A 40 -10.61 2.08 -4.47
C PRO A 40 -10.91 1.67 -5.92
N LYS A 41 -10.29 2.30 -6.92
CA LYS A 41 -10.59 2.08 -8.34
C LYS A 41 -9.33 1.85 -9.19
N PRO A 42 -9.43 1.09 -10.30
CA PRO A 42 -8.36 0.99 -11.29
C PRO A 42 -7.97 2.39 -11.84
N LYS A 43 -6.69 2.54 -12.23
CA LYS A 43 -6.11 3.78 -12.80
C LYS A 43 -5.98 4.99 -11.87
N GLN A 44 -6.23 4.85 -10.56
CA GLN A 44 -5.97 5.94 -9.58
C GLN A 44 -4.50 6.04 -9.13
N GLY A 45 -3.70 4.98 -9.35
CA GLY A 45 -2.28 4.95 -8.98
C GLY A 45 -1.31 5.33 -10.11
N THR A 46 -1.82 5.84 -11.24
CA THR A 46 -1.02 6.27 -12.38
C THR A 46 -1.00 7.80 -12.40
N ALA A 47 0.11 8.37 -11.95
CA ALA A 47 0.44 9.79 -12.07
C ALA A 47 1.68 9.93 -12.94
#